data_AF-A0AAW2U1Z0-F1
#
_entry.id   AF-A0AAW2U1Z0-F1
#
_cell.length_a   1.000
_cell.length_b   1.000
_cell.length_c   1.000
_cell.angle_alpha   90.00
_cell.angle_beta   90.00
_cell.angle_gamma   90.00
#
_symmetry.space_group_name_H-M   'P 1'
#
loop_
_entity.id
_entity.type
_entity.pdbx_description
1 polymer ?
#
loop_
_entity_poly.entity_id
_entity_poly.type
_entity_poly.pdbx_seq_one_letter_code
_entity_poly.pdbx_strand_id
1 'polypeptide(L)' 'MTSPSSLSPPQVPMELHMVNRKKLLDSFRDNLSLSSRPLHGFVFLQGGEEQNRYCTDHTELFR' A
#
# COMPACT_ATOMS: atom_id res chain seq x y z
N MET A 1 -9.00 34.35 20.10
CA MET A 1 -8.89 33.49 18.90
C MET A 1 -7.74 32.54 19.15
N THR A 2 -8.03 31.25 19.35
CA THR A 2 -7.03 30.22 19.67
C THR A 2 -6.26 29.83 18.41
N SER A 3 -4.94 29.95 18.44
CA SER A 3 -4.04 29.47 17.39
C SER A 3 -4.20 27.96 17.20
N PRO A 4 -4.23 27.44 15.95
CA PRO A 4 -4.30 26.00 15.72
C PRO A 4 -3.06 25.30 16.27
N SER A 5 -3.28 24.20 16.99
CA SER A 5 -2.23 23.33 17.53
C SER A 5 -1.34 22.79 16.40
N SER A 6 -0.01 22.81 16.58
CA SER A 6 0.98 22.24 15.65
C SER A 6 0.98 20.70 15.62
N LEU A 7 0.02 20.04 16.27
CA LEU A 7 -0.02 18.60 16.49
C LEU A 7 -0.90 17.84 15.47
N SER A 8 -1.37 18.49 14.40
CA SER A 8 -2.07 17.77 13.33
C SER A 8 -1.08 17.00 12.45
N PRO A 9 -1.29 15.69 12.21
CA PRO A 9 -0.46 14.94 11.29
C PRO A 9 -0.54 15.55 9.88
N PRO A 10 0.53 15.43 9.07
CA PRO A 10 0.50 15.91 7.69
C PRO A 10 -0.56 15.14 6.91
N GLN A 11 -1.25 15.86 6.01
CA GLN A 11 -2.18 15.22 5.08
C GLN A 11 -1.39 14.36 4.09
N VAL A 12 -1.75 13.08 3.99
CA VAL A 12 -1.17 12.16 3.02
C VAL A 12 -2.13 12.03 1.83
N PRO A 13 -1.78 12.55 0.64
CA PRO A 13 -2.66 12.47 -0.50
C PRO A 13 -2.74 11.04 -1.04
N MET A 14 -3.96 10.56 -1.32
CA MET A 14 -4.16 9.24 -1.92
C MET A 14 -3.47 9.06 -3.29
N GLU A 15 -3.19 10.18 -3.98
CA GLU A 15 -2.41 10.25 -5.22
C GLU A 15 -1.04 9.57 -5.09
N LEU A 16 -0.43 9.61 -3.90
CA LEU A 16 0.82 8.93 -3.61
C LEU A 16 0.76 7.44 -3.96
N HIS A 17 -0.34 6.77 -3.60
CA HIS A 17 -0.52 5.35 -3.87
C HIS A 17 -0.80 5.09 -5.36
N MET A 18 -1.46 6.01 -6.05
CA MET A 18 -1.67 5.91 -7.51
C MET A 18 -0.35 5.96 -8.27
N VAL A 19 0.53 6.90 -7.91
CA VAL A 19 1.87 7.04 -8.49
C VAL A 19 2.70 5.77 -8.23
N ASN A 20 2.62 5.19 -7.03
CA ASN A 20 3.33 3.95 -6.71
C ASN A 20 2.85 2.78 -7.57
N ARG A 21 1.52 2.62 -7.77
CA ARG A 21 0.98 1.58 -8.66
C ARG A 21 1.45 1.76 -10.10
N LYS A 22 1.50 3.01 -10.59
CA LYS A 22 2.01 3.32 -11.93
C LYS A 22 3.48 2.92 -12.08
N LYS A 23 4.35 3.34 -11.15
CA LYS A 23 5.77 2.97 -11.14
C LYS A 23 5.99 1.46 -11.14
N LEU A 24 5.20 0.74 -10.34
CA LEU A 24 5.27 -0.72 -10.27
C LEU A 24 4.89 -1.38 -11.61
N LEU A 25 3.78 -0.96 -12.22
CA LEU A 25 3.34 -1.51 -13.50
C LEU A 25 4.31 -1.21 -14.64
N ASP A 26 4.89 0.00 -14.66
CA ASP A 26 5.88 0.37 -15.67
C ASP A 26 7.14 -0.51 -15.51
N SER A 27 7.62 -0.72 -14.28
CA SER A 27 8.73 -1.64 -14.00
C SER A 27 8.45 -3.11 -14.40
N PHE A 28 7.23 -3.60 -14.16
CA PHE A 28 6.85 -4.94 -14.60
C PHE A 28 6.82 -5.07 -16.12
N ARG A 29 6.27 -4.08 -16.83
CA ARG A 29 6.24 -4.10 -18.30
C ARG A 29 7.65 -4.12 -18.88
N ASP A 30 8.55 -3.32 -18.34
CA ASP A 30 9.95 -3.31 -18.77
C ASP A 30 10.60 -4.68 -18.58
N ASN A 31 10.44 -5.30 -17.41
CA ASN A 31 11.01 -6.62 -17.12
C ASN A 31 10.41 -7.73 -17.98
N LEU A 32 9.09 -7.73 -18.18
CA LEU A 32 8.39 -8.70 -19.02
C LEU A 32 8.79 -8.55 -20.50
N SER A 33 8.94 -7.31 -20.97
CA SER A 33 9.44 -7.02 -22.32
C SER A 33 10.85 -7.57 -22.52
N LEU A 34 11.78 -7.27 -21.60
CA LEU A 34 13.17 -7.75 -21.64
C LEU A 34 13.28 -9.28 -21.59
N SER A 35 12.33 -9.95 -20.92
CA SER A 35 12.28 -11.41 -20.81
C SER A 35 11.38 -12.09 -21.85
N SER A 36 10.89 -11.35 -22.86
CA SER A 36 9.99 -11.86 -23.91
C SER A 36 8.73 -12.55 -23.37
N ARG A 37 8.16 -12.01 -22.29
CA ARG A 37 6.94 -12.51 -21.62
C ARG A 37 5.71 -11.68 -21.99
N PRO A 38 4.48 -12.25 -21.85
CA PRO A 38 3.25 -11.49 -22.08
C PRO A 38 3.15 -10.24 -21.18
N LEU A 39 2.81 -9.10 -21.78
CA LEU A 39 2.76 -7.81 -21.09
C LEU A 39 1.42 -7.54 -20.37
N HIS A 40 0.39 -8.32 -20.68
CA HIS A 40 -0.96 -8.14 -20.14
C HIS A 40 -1.23 -9.16 -19.03
N GLY A 41 -1.66 -8.66 -17.88
CA GLY A 41 -1.98 -9.47 -16.72
C GLY A 41 -2.50 -8.63 -15.57
N PHE A 42 -2.82 -9.30 -14.47
CA PHE A 42 -3.32 -8.68 -13.25
C PHE A 42 -2.38 -9.01 -12.09
N VAL A 43 -2.19 -8.04 -11.19
CA VAL A 43 -1.49 -8.22 -9.93
C VAL A 43 -2.54 -8.30 -8.84
N PHE A 44 -2.62 -9.44 -8.15
CA PHE A 44 -3.48 -9.63 -7.00
C PHE A 44 -2.64 -9.48 -5.73
N LEU A 45 -3.05 -8.57 -4.86
CA LEU A 45 -2.43 -8.36 -3.56
C LEU A 45 -3.42 -8.75 -2.47
N GLN A 46 -2.98 -9.58 -1.53
CA GLN A 46 -3.75 -9.88 -0.33
C GLN A 46 -3.32 -8.90 0.76
N GLY A 47 -4.30 -8.21 1.35
CA GLY A 47 -4.07 -7.39 2.55
C GLY A 47 -3.76 -8.27 3.76
N GLY A 48 -3.22 -7.68 4.82
CA GLY A 48 -3.12 -8.37 6.10
C GLY A 48 -4.50 -8.68 6.68
N GLU A 49 -4.53 -9.60 7.64
CA GLU A 49 -5.70 -9.93 8.45
C GLU A 49 -5.44 -9.54 9.91
N GLU A 50 -6.50 -9.18 10.63
CA GLU A 50 -6.42 -8.91 12.07
C GLU A 50 -6.09 -10.20 12.82
N GLN A 51 -5.28 -10.10 13.88
CA GLN A 51 -4.83 -11.25 14.66
C GLN A 51 -4.96 -10.98 16.16
N ASN A 52 -5.28 -12.04 16.90
CA ASN A 52 -5.30 -12.02 18.36
C ASN A 52 -4.04 -12.64 18.92
N ARG A 53 -3.67 -12.19 20.13
CA ARG A 53 -2.54 -12.76 20.85
C ARG A 53 -2.90 -14.14 21.40
N TYR A 54 -2.26 -15.18 20.85
CA TYR A 54 -2.50 -16.59 21.22
C TYR A 54 -3.99 -16.96 21.11
N CYS A 55 -4.52 -17.64 22.14
CA CYS A 55 -5.94 -17.97 22.27
C CYS A 55 -6.73 -16.92 23.08
N THR A 56 -6.16 -15.75 23.34
CA THR A 56 -6.87 -14.67 24.04
C THR A 56 -7.74 -13.87 23.06
N ASP A 57 -8.58 -13.01 23.60
CA ASP A 57 -9.37 -12.01 22.87
C ASP A 57 -8.60 -10.68 22.69
N HIS A 58 -7.31 -10.64 23.04
CA HIS A 58 -6.49 -9.45 22.85
C HIS A 58 -6.12 -9.28 21.38
N THR A 59 -6.85 -8.41 20.68
CA THR A 59 -6.54 -7.95 19.32
C THR A 59 -5.18 -7.23 19.28
N GLU A 60 -4.29 -7.65 18.39
CA GLU A 60 -3.04 -6.96 18.14
C GLU A 60 -3.23 -5.76 17.20
N LEU A 61 -2.38 -4.74 17.31
CA LEU A 61 -2.45 -3.57 16.45
C LEU A 61 -2.19 -3.99 14.99
N PHE A 62 -3.23 -3.92 14.16
CA PHE A 62 -3.12 -4.21 12.74
C PHE A 62 -2.19 -3.22 12.04
N ARG A 63 -1.24 -3.74 11.26
CA ARG A 63 -0.27 -2.95 10.52
C ARG A 63 0.21 -3.62 9.25
#